data_AF-A0A023CZI3-F1
#
_entry.id   AF-A0A023CZI3-F1
#
_cell.length_a   1.000
_cell.length_b   1.000
_cell.length_c   1.000
_cell.angle_alpha   90.00
_cell.angle_beta   90.00
_cell.angle_gamma   90.00
#
_symmetry.space_group_name_H-M   'P 1'
#
loop_
_entity.id
_entity.type
_entity.pdbx_description
1 polymer ?
#
loop_
_entity_poly.entity_id
_entity_poly.type
_entity_poly.pdbx_seq_one_letter_code
_entity_poly.pdbx_strand_id
1 'polypeptide(L)'
;MKIAEILKLNRHKRNWSQQRLAEELHISRQSISKWECGAAVPSFWDKNKVWLSIVCGLVLAIVFYAASSSMQIRRNTVEVWTELPKVALLIGLACSINWHKATAAFSRLSVCLLFILVALYLWPNIYDFISGYVSGYNNY
;
A
#
# COMPACT_ATOMS: atom_id res chain seq x y z
N MET A 1 22.91 -4.68 -29.18
CA MET A 1 21.71 -3.93 -29.67
C MET A 1 20.86 -3.54 -28.48
N LYS A 2 20.46 -2.26 -28.38
CA LYS A 2 19.61 -1.78 -27.28
C LYS A 2 18.14 -2.14 -27.56
N ILE A 3 17.34 -2.45 -26.54
CA ILE A 3 15.90 -2.80 -26.66
C ILE A 3 15.13 -1.76 -27.49
N ALA A 4 15.45 -0.47 -27.32
CA ALA A 4 14.90 0.64 -28.08
C ALA A 4 15.06 0.48 -29.61
N GLU A 5 16.25 0.05 -30.06
CA GLU A 5 16.56 -0.13 -31.48
C GLU A 5 15.79 -1.32 -32.05
N ILE A 6 15.73 -2.42 -31.30
CA ILE A 6 15.01 -3.64 -31.69
C ILE A 6 13.51 -3.34 -31.83
N LEU A 7 12.94 -2.57 -30.91
CA LEU A 7 11.53 -2.18 -30.94
C LEU A 7 11.21 -1.33 -32.18
N LYS A 8 12.03 -0.30 -32.43
CA LYS A 8 11.88 0.60 -33.58
C LYS A 8 12.03 -0.16 -34.89
N LEU A 9 13.02 -1.05 -34.98
CA LEU A 9 13.30 -1.85 -36.17
C LEU A 9 12.16 -2.84 -36.48
N ASN A 10 11.61 -3.52 -35.45
CA ASN A 10 10.44 -4.39 -35.62
C ASN A 10 9.18 -3.62 -36.01
N ARG A 11 8.97 -2.43 -35.43
CA ARG A 11 7.85 -1.54 -35.80
C ARG A 11 7.92 -1.14 -37.28
N HIS A 12 9.09 -0.72 -37.75
CA HIS A 12 9.30 -0.36 -39.15
C HIS A 12 9.15 -1.56 -40.10
N LYS A 13 9.65 -2.75 -39.74
CA LYS A 13 9.44 -3.98 -40.53
C LYS A 13 7.97 -4.33 -40.75
N ARG A 14 7.10 -3.98 -39.79
CA ARG A 14 5.66 -4.24 -39.85
C ARG A 14 4.84 -3.05 -40.37
N ASN A 15 5.49 -1.95 -40.79
CA ASN A 15 4.84 -0.68 -41.16
C ASN A 15 3.85 -0.18 -40.09
N TRP A 16 4.20 -0.35 -38.82
CA TRP A 16 3.36 0.07 -37.70
C TRP A 16 3.69 1.50 -37.25
N SER A 17 2.67 2.24 -36.86
CA SER A 17 2.84 3.50 -36.13
C SER A 17 3.14 3.20 -34.65
N GLN A 18 3.73 4.16 -33.93
CA GLN A 18 3.92 4.03 -32.47
C GLN A 18 2.58 3.81 -31.74
N GLN A 19 1.51 4.40 -32.28
CA GLN A 19 0.15 4.24 -31.77
C GLN A 19 -0.34 2.79 -31.92
N ARG A 20 -0.19 2.21 -33.12
CA ARG A 20 -0.59 0.82 -33.38
C ARG A 20 0.19 -0.19 -32.55
N LEU A 21 1.50 0.04 -32.36
CA LEU A 21 2.32 -0.79 -31.48
C LEU A 21 1.88 -0.66 -30.00
N ALA A 22 1.44 0.53 -29.59
CA ALA A 22 0.99 0.78 -28.23
C ALA A 22 -0.36 0.09 -27.95
N GLU A 23 -1.26 0.08 -28.94
CA GLU A 23 -2.51 -0.67 -28.91
C GLU A 23 -2.27 -2.18 -28.79
N GLU A 24 -1.37 -2.73 -29.61
CA GLU A 24 -1.03 -4.16 -29.59
C GLU A 24 -0.40 -4.60 -28.25
N LEU A 25 0.43 -3.75 -27.65
CA LEU A 25 1.08 -4.01 -26.36
C LEU A 25 0.22 -3.58 -25.15
N HIS A 26 -0.98 -3.05 -25.38
CA HIS A 26 -1.88 -2.51 -24.35
C HIS A 26 -1.21 -1.52 -23.38
N ILE A 27 -0.37 -0.64 -23.93
CA ILE A 27 0.35 0.40 -23.18
C ILE A 27 0.12 1.77 -23.80
N SER A 28 0.48 2.83 -23.08
CA SER A 28 0.34 4.18 -23.63
C SER A 28 1.35 4.42 -24.76
N ARG A 29 0.95 5.17 -25.79
CA ARG A 29 1.86 5.64 -26.85
C ARG A 29 3.06 6.42 -26.28
N GLN A 30 2.84 7.18 -25.20
CA GLN A 30 3.90 7.93 -24.52
C GLN A 30 4.99 7.01 -23.95
N SER A 31 4.61 5.83 -23.44
CA SER A 31 5.56 4.80 -22.99
C SER A 31 6.43 4.31 -24.15
N ILE A 32 5.84 4.01 -25.31
CA ILE A 32 6.57 3.58 -26.51
C ILE A 32 7.54 4.67 -27.00
N SER A 33 7.11 5.94 -27.01
CA SER A 33 8.00 7.05 -27.39
C SER A 33 9.20 7.14 -26.46
N LYS A 34 9.01 7.00 -25.14
CA LYS A 34 10.11 7.00 -24.15
C LYS A 34 11.05 5.81 -24.33
N TRP A 35 10.52 4.64 -24.71
CA TRP A 35 11.30 3.44 -24.98
C TRP A 35 12.13 3.57 -26.25
N GLU A 36 11.56 4.06 -27.35
CA GLU A 36 12.30 4.27 -28.61
C GLU A 36 13.36 5.38 -28.51
N CYS A 37 13.16 6.38 -27.65
CA CYS A 37 14.15 7.43 -27.38
C CYS A 37 15.21 7.04 -26.35
N GLY A 38 15.14 5.85 -25.75
CA GLY A 38 16.06 5.39 -24.70
C GLY A 38 15.93 6.16 -23.38
N ALA A 39 14.90 7.00 -23.23
CA ALA A 39 14.63 7.77 -22.02
C ALA A 39 14.04 6.92 -20.89
N ALA A 40 13.46 5.77 -21.22
CA ALA A 40 13.00 4.77 -20.27
C ALA A 40 13.13 3.36 -20.85
N VAL A 41 13.45 2.39 -20.01
CA VAL A 41 13.31 0.96 -20.34
C VAL A 41 11.92 0.48 -19.94
N PRO A 42 11.40 -0.61 -20.52
CA PRO A 42 10.14 -1.21 -20.09
C PRO A 42 10.17 -1.61 -18.61
N SER A 43 9.68 -0.74 -17.73
CA SER A 43 9.52 -1.04 -16.31
C SER A 43 8.16 -1.71 -16.10
N PHE A 44 8.12 -3.04 -16.21
CA PHE A 44 6.98 -3.82 -15.70
C PHE A 44 6.74 -3.59 -14.19
N TRP A 45 7.73 -3.02 -13.51
CA TRP A 45 7.80 -2.87 -12.06
C TRP A 45 6.91 -1.79 -11.45
N ASP A 46 6.50 -0.75 -12.18
CA ASP A 46 5.79 0.38 -11.56
C ASP A 46 4.37 0.03 -11.11
N LYS A 47 3.70 -0.89 -11.81
CA LYS A 47 2.35 -1.37 -11.41
C LYS A 47 2.39 -2.35 -10.22
N ASN A 48 3.53 -3.02 -9.99
CA ASN A 48 3.65 -4.04 -8.95
C ASN A 48 4.08 -3.51 -7.58
N LYS A 49 4.45 -2.23 -7.45
CA LYS A 49 4.93 -1.66 -6.18
C LYS A 49 3.89 -1.71 -5.06
N VAL A 50 2.63 -1.37 -5.36
CA VAL A 50 1.53 -1.41 -4.38
C VAL A 50 1.17 -2.86 -4.01
N TRP A 51 1.13 -3.74 -5.01
CA TRP A 51 0.84 -5.16 -4.77
C TRP A 51 1.94 -5.81 -3.92
N LEU A 52 3.20 -5.49 -4.19
CA LEU A 52 4.34 -5.93 -3.41
C LEU A 52 4.27 -5.44 -1.96
N SER A 53 3.89 -4.18 -1.70
CA SER A 53 3.75 -3.71 -0.31
C SER A 53 2.64 -4.44 0.46
N ILE A 54 1.53 -4.76 -0.21
CA ILE A 54 0.43 -5.52 0.40
C ILE A 54 0.88 -6.94 0.74
N VAL A 55 1.55 -7.62 -0.21
CA VAL A 55 2.04 -8.99 0.01
C VAL A 55 3.14 -9.03 1.07
N CYS A 56 4.08 -8.09 1.07
CA CYS A 56 5.08 -7.98 2.13
C CYS A 56 4.44 -7.79 3.51
N GLY A 57 3.38 -6.98 3.61
CA GLY A 57 2.62 -6.80 4.86
C GLY A 57 1.95 -8.10 5.33
N LEU A 58 1.33 -8.85 4.42
CA LEU A 58 0.72 -10.14 4.73
C LEU A 58 1.74 -11.19 5.18
N VAL A 59 2.88 -11.28 4.48
CA VAL A 59 3.96 -12.20 4.85
C VAL A 59 4.50 -11.85 6.24
N LEU A 60 4.75 -10.57 6.53
CA LEU A 60 5.16 -10.12 7.86
C LEU A 60 4.15 -10.52 8.94
N ALA A 61 2.85 -10.34 8.68
CA ALA A 61 1.80 -10.74 9.64
C ALA A 61 1.84 -12.25 9.95
N ILE A 62 2.02 -13.10 8.93
CA ILE A 62 2.13 -14.55 9.09
C ILE A 62 3.39 -14.91 9.90
N VAL A 63 4.52 -14.26 9.62
CA VAL A 63 5.78 -14.46 10.35
C VAL A 63 5.63 -14.05 11.82
N PHE A 64 5.02 -12.90 12.11
CA PHE A 64 4.75 -12.47 13.49
C PHE A 64 3.83 -13.44 14.24
N TYR A 65 2.79 -13.95 13.57
CA TYR A 65 1.91 -14.96 14.15
C TYR A 65 2.65 -16.27 14.46
N ALA A 66 3.45 -16.77 13.50
CA ALA A 66 4.25 -17.98 13.68
C ALA A 66 5.28 -17.83 14.82
N ALA A 67 5.99 -16.71 14.87
CA ALA A 67 6.95 -16.39 15.93
C ALA A 67 6.27 -16.32 17.31
N SER A 68 5.08 -15.72 17.39
CA SER A 68 4.27 -15.66 18.62
C SER A 68 3.87 -17.06 19.09
N SER A 69 3.52 -17.96 18.15
CA SER A 69 3.18 -19.35 18.45
C SER A 69 4.40 -20.19 18.89
N SER A 70 5.60 -19.92 18.37
CA SER A 70 6.83 -20.64 18.75
C SER A 70 7.30 -20.34 20.17
N MET A 71 6.99 -19.15 20.71
CA MET A 71 7.48 -18.71 22.02
C MET A 71 6.52 -18.98 23.19
N GLN A 72 5.41 -19.71 22.97
CA GLN A 72 4.37 -19.98 23.98
C GLN A 72 3.89 -18.71 24.72
N ILE A 73 3.92 -17.56 24.05
CA ILE A 73 3.55 -16.28 24.67
C ILE A 73 2.03 -16.28 24.86
N ARG A 74 1.60 -15.94 26.07
CA ARG A 74 0.17 -15.83 26.41
C ARG A 74 -0.48 -14.78 25.52
N ARG A 75 -1.62 -15.10 24.89
CA ARG A 75 -2.36 -14.21 23.96
C ARG A 75 -2.57 -12.81 24.54
N ASN A 76 -2.92 -12.74 25.83
CA ASN A 76 -3.18 -11.49 26.54
C ASN A 76 -1.96 -10.55 26.61
N THR A 77 -0.75 -11.10 26.69
CA THR A 77 0.48 -10.30 26.68
C THR A 77 0.75 -9.72 25.30
N VAL A 78 0.49 -10.48 24.22
CA VAL A 78 0.67 -9.98 22.86
C VAL A 78 -0.31 -8.84 22.55
N GLU A 79 -1.56 -8.97 22.98
CA GLU A 79 -2.58 -7.92 22.80
C GLU A 79 -2.13 -6.61 23.48
N VAL A 80 -1.82 -6.65 24.78
CA VAL A 80 -1.38 -5.45 25.53
C VAL A 80 -0.14 -4.78 24.94
N TRP A 81 0.88 -5.57 24.58
CA TRP A 81 2.13 -5.02 24.03
C TRP A 81 1.96 -4.46 22.62
N THR A 82 0.98 -4.94 21.86
CA THR A 82 0.73 -4.45 20.50
C THR A 82 -0.26 -3.29 20.46
N GLU A 83 -1.10 -3.06 21.47
CA GLU A 83 -2.08 -1.96 21.49
C GLU A 83 -1.44 -0.56 21.36
N LEU A 84 -0.45 -0.23 22.18
CA LEU A 84 0.17 1.09 22.14
C LEU A 84 0.96 1.35 20.85
N PRO A 85 1.82 0.42 20.37
CA PRO A 85 2.49 0.59 19.08
C PRO A 85 1.52 0.69 17.90
N LYS A 86 0.39 -0.04 17.92
CA LYS A 86 -0.64 0.04 16.86
C LYS A 86 -1.20 1.47 16.72
N VAL A 87 -1.58 2.11 17.83
CA VAL A 87 -2.10 3.48 17.82
C VAL A 87 -1.02 4.48 17.40
N ALA A 88 0.20 4.34 17.92
CA ALA A 88 1.33 5.20 17.56
C ALA A 88 1.65 5.12 16.05
N LEU A 89 1.63 3.92 15.47
CA LEU A 89 1.82 3.71 14.03
C LEU A 89 0.68 4.32 13.20
N LEU A 90 -0.56 4.24 13.66
CA LEU A 90 -1.70 4.83 12.97
C LEU A 90 -1.58 6.37 12.93
N ILE A 91 -1.22 6.99 14.05
CA ILE A 91 -0.97 8.44 14.13
C ILE A 91 0.24 8.83 13.28
N GLY A 92 1.34 8.08 13.37
CA GLY A 92 2.55 8.33 12.58
C GLY A 92 2.28 8.23 11.07
N LEU A 93 1.48 7.25 10.64
CA LEU A 93 1.07 7.08 9.25
C LEU A 93 0.15 8.23 8.80
N ALA A 94 -0.83 8.63 9.63
CA ALA A 94 -1.68 9.78 9.36
C ALA A 94 -0.86 11.07 9.19
N CYS A 95 0.16 11.31 10.01
CA CYS A 95 1.03 12.48 9.91
C CYS A 95 1.99 12.41 8.72
N SER A 96 2.41 11.22 8.30
CA SER A 96 3.35 11.01 7.18
C SER A 96 2.69 11.19 5.81
N ILE A 97 1.38 11.00 5.71
CA ILE A 97 0.66 11.09 4.44
C ILE A 97 0.54 12.55 3.97
N ASN A 98 0.94 12.81 2.72
CA ASN A 98 0.63 14.08 2.06
C ASN A 98 -0.86 14.11 1.69
N TRP A 99 -1.66 14.71 2.56
CA TRP A 99 -3.12 14.78 2.45
C TRP A 99 -3.60 15.38 1.14
N HIS A 100 -2.89 16.37 0.57
CA HIS A 100 -3.26 16.98 -0.71
C HIS A 100 -3.17 15.99 -1.88
N LYS A 101 -2.13 15.16 -1.93
CA LYS A 101 -2.01 14.12 -2.98
C LYS A 101 -2.95 12.94 -2.72
N ALA A 102 -3.17 12.59 -1.45
CA ALA A 102 -4.08 11.52 -1.08
C ALA A 102 -5.53 11.83 -1.51
N THR A 103 -6.04 13.03 -1.23
CA THR A 103 -7.39 13.43 -1.66
C THR A 103 -7.56 13.49 -3.18
N ALA A 104 -6.47 13.68 -3.92
CA ALA A 104 -6.49 13.64 -5.39
C ALA A 104 -6.52 12.20 -5.94
N ALA A 105 -6.02 11.21 -5.19
CA ALA A 105 -5.95 9.82 -5.60
C ALA A 105 -7.21 9.00 -5.21
N PHE A 106 -7.90 9.40 -4.14
CA PHE A 106 -9.05 8.66 -3.60
C PHE A 106 -10.39 9.31 -3.97
N SER A 107 -11.40 8.48 -4.26
CA SER A 107 -12.77 8.97 -4.45
C SER A 107 -13.36 9.48 -3.12
N ARG A 108 -14.31 10.43 -3.19
CA ARG A 108 -14.98 11.00 -1.98
C ARG A 108 -15.59 9.91 -1.09
N LEU A 109 -16.15 8.86 -1.70
CA LEU A 109 -16.75 7.72 -1.00
C LEU A 109 -15.67 6.86 -0.31
N SER A 110 -14.55 6.60 -0.97
CA SER A 110 -13.42 5.85 -0.40
C SER A 110 -12.83 6.54 0.84
N VAL A 111 -12.77 7.87 0.83
CA VAL A 111 -12.32 8.66 1.99
C VAL A 111 -13.32 8.54 3.14
N CYS A 112 -14.63 8.66 2.89
CA CYS A 112 -15.65 8.45 3.92
C CYS A 112 -15.59 7.05 4.53
N LEU A 113 -15.45 6.01 3.71
CA LEU A 113 -15.30 4.63 4.18
C LEU A 113 -14.04 4.44 5.03
N LEU A 114 -12.93 5.09 4.67
CA LEU A 114 -11.69 5.04 5.45
C LEU A 114 -11.89 5.64 6.84
N PHE A 115 -12.54 6.81 6.94
CA PHE A 115 -12.83 7.43 8.24
C PHE A 115 -13.73 6.56 9.12
N ILE A 116 -14.79 5.98 8.53
CA ILE A 116 -15.69 5.06 9.25
C ILE A 116 -14.92 3.82 9.73
N LEU A 117 -14.06 3.25 8.90
CA LEU A 117 -13.25 2.09 9.25
C LEU A 117 -12.28 2.39 10.40
N VAL A 118 -11.59 3.53 10.36
CA VAL A 118 -10.71 3.96 11.45
C VAL A 118 -11.50 4.17 12.74
N ALA A 119 -12.69 4.80 12.67
CA ALA A 119 -13.54 5.00 13.83
C ALA A 119 -14.01 3.68 14.46
N LEU A 120 -14.46 2.72 13.64
CA LEU A 120 -14.88 1.40 14.11
C LEU A 120 -13.72 0.60 14.71
N TYR A 121 -12.52 0.73 14.15
CA TYR A 121 -11.33 0.07 14.66
C TYR A 121 -10.87 0.63 16.01
N LEU A 122 -10.96 1.95 16.21
CA LEU A 122 -10.53 2.61 17.44
C LEU A 122 -11.58 2.54 18.56
N TRP A 123 -12.86 2.36 18.22
CA TRP A 123 -13.96 2.38 19.19
C TRP A 123 -13.78 1.45 20.40
N PRO A 124 -13.46 0.15 20.24
CA PRO A 124 -13.28 -0.76 21.38
C PRO A 124 -12.10 -0.34 22.27
N ASN A 125 -10.99 0.06 21.65
CA ASN A 125 -9.78 0.45 22.35
C ASN A 125 -9.99 1.72 23.21
N ILE A 126 -10.74 2.69 22.69
CA ILE A 126 -11.10 3.91 23.43
C ILE A 126 -12.05 3.56 24.58
N TYR A 127 -13.02 2.67 24.36
CA TYR A 127 -13.96 2.23 25.39
C TYR A 127 -13.26 1.52 26.56
N ASP A 128 -12.36 0.57 26.27
CA ASP A 128 -11.60 -0.15 27.28
C ASP A 128 -10.66 0.78 28.05
N PHE A 129 -10.04 1.74 27.37
CA PHE A 129 -9.20 2.76 28.00
C PHE A 129 -9.99 3.64 28.98
N ILE A 130 -11.12 4.20 28.53
CA ILE A 130 -11.95 5.09 29.36
C ILE A 130 -12.56 4.31 30.53
N SER A 131 -13.10 3.11 30.29
CA SER A 131 -13.69 2.28 31.34
C SER A 131 -12.66 1.83 32.37
N GLY A 132 -11.43 1.53 31.96
CA GLY A 132 -10.31 1.25 32.86
C GLY A 132 -9.92 2.47 33.71
N TYR A 133 -9.87 3.66 33.12
CA TYR A 133 -9.56 4.91 33.84
C TYR A 133 -10.65 5.26 34.85
N VAL A 134 -11.92 5.18 34.47
CA VAL A 134 -13.07 5.47 35.34
C VAL A 134 -13.19 4.45 36.47
N SER A 135 -12.98 3.16 36.19
CA SER A 135 -12.96 2.12 37.22
C SER A 135 -11.78 2.27 38.17
N GLY A 136 -10.62 2.72 37.68
CA GLY A 136 -9.49 3.08 38.52
C GLY A 136 -9.80 4.27 39.43
N TYR A 137 -10.49 5.30 38.92
CA TYR A 137 -10.88 6.49 39.69
C TYR A 137 -11.94 6.20 40.77
N ASN A 138 -12.93 5.35 40.49
CA ASN A 138 -13.99 5.01 41.45
C ASN A 138 -13.55 4.04 42.57
N ASN A 139 -12.34 3.48 42.50
CA ASN A 139 -11.78 2.59 43.52
C ASN A 139 -10.76 3.29 44.45
N TYR A 140 -10.62 4.62 44.35
CA TYR A 140 -9.95 5.49 45.32
C TYR A 140 -10.97 6.42 45.98
#